data_AF-F0R5M0-F1
#
_entry.id   AF-F0R5M0-F1
#
_cell.length_a   1.000
_cell.length_b   1.000
_cell.length_c   1.000
_cell.angle_alpha   90.00
_cell.angle_beta   90.00
_cell.angle_gamma   90.00
#
_symmetry.space_group_name_H-M   'P 1'
#
loop_
_entity.id
_entity.type
_entity.pdbx_description
1 polymer ?
#
loop_
_entity_poly.entity_id
_entity_poly.type
_entity_poly.pdbx_seq_one_letter_code
_entity_poly.pdbx_strand_id
1 'polypeptide(L)'
;MSYQIITQMVYNAHTHQIETWQHSNNVWPRIDHFRALDVRTDEQLFRFITLVAEGSWQTRKWHKEFETLFREYPELRMDSYRDELRGKSWLEYCAIRRKYKELAWSKCGEIAARFRQLVKIRLEEK
;
A
#
# COMPACT_ATOMS: atom_id res chain seq x y z
N MET A 1 -1.92 16.63 -28.13
CA MET A 1 -1.93 15.84 -26.88
C MET A 1 -3.25 16.10 -26.18
N SER A 2 -4.12 15.10 -26.07
CA SER A 2 -5.46 15.24 -25.46
C SER A 2 -5.36 15.13 -23.93
N TYR A 3 -5.83 16.14 -23.21
CA TYR A 3 -5.95 16.11 -21.76
C TYR A 3 -7.14 15.22 -21.37
N GLN A 4 -6.88 14.08 -20.72
CA GLN A 4 -7.91 13.32 -20.03
C GLN A 4 -7.90 13.72 -18.55
N ILE A 5 -9.02 14.26 -18.09
CA ILE A 5 -9.28 14.50 -16.67
C ILE A 5 -10.02 13.26 -16.19
N ILE A 6 -9.34 12.44 -15.37
CA ILE A 6 -9.99 11.31 -14.72
C ILE A 6 -10.49 11.83 -13.38
N THR A 7 -11.82 11.79 -13.21
CA THR A 7 -12.48 12.18 -11.98
C THR A 7 -12.86 10.91 -11.23
N GLN A 8 -12.24 10.68 -10.07
CA GLN A 8 -12.56 9.55 -9.21
C GLN A 8 -13.27 10.07 -7.96
N MET A 9 -14.45 9.53 -7.67
CA MET A 9 -15.13 9.79 -6.41
C MET A 9 -14.60 8.81 -5.36
N VAL A 10 -14.02 9.33 -4.29
CA VAL A 10 -13.47 8.54 -3.19
C VAL A 10 -14.22 8.92 -1.92
N TYR A 11 -14.65 7.91 -1.17
CA TYR A 11 -15.29 8.13 0.12
C TYR A 11 -14.23 8.42 1.19
N ASN A 12 -14.27 9.60 1.78
CA ASN A 12 -13.42 9.97 2.89
C ASN A 12 -14.05 9.48 4.20
N ALA A 13 -13.47 8.44 4.79
CA ALA A 13 -13.97 7.83 6.02
C ALA A 13 -13.81 8.71 7.27
N HIS A 14 -12.95 9.74 7.22
CA HIS A 14 -12.74 10.65 8.36
C HIS A 14 -13.80 11.76 8.40
N THR A 15 -14.14 12.32 7.25
CA THR A 15 -15.14 13.40 7.13
C THR A 15 -16.54 12.88 6.81
N HIS A 16 -16.67 11.57 6.51
CA HIS A 16 -17.87 10.92 6.00
C HIS A 16 -18.43 11.56 4.72
N GLN A 17 -17.57 12.24 3.96
CA GLN A 17 -17.95 12.91 2.72
C GLN A 17 -17.42 12.17 1.50
N ILE A 18 -18.16 12.26 0.40
CA ILE A 18 -17.69 11.79 -0.89
C ILE A 18 -16.92 12.96 -1.51
N GLU A 19 -15.63 12.74 -1.72
CA GLU A 19 -14.75 13.74 -2.32
C GLU A 19 -14.51 13.39 -3.78
N THR A 20 -14.60 14.41 -4.64
CA THR A 20 -14.34 14.30 -6.06
C THR A 20 -12.89 14.64 -6.33
N TRP A 21 -12.07 13.62 -6.62
CA TRP A 21 -10.65 13.78 -6.92
C TRP A 21 -10.46 13.88 -8.42
N GLN A 22 -10.07 15.05 -8.91
CA GLN A 22 -9.68 15.25 -10.31
C GLN A 22 -8.17 15.13 -10.42
N HIS A 23 -7.69 14.15 -11.19
CA HIS A 23 -6.29 14.11 -11.58
C HIS A 23 -6.15 14.34 -13.09
N SER A 24 -5.18 15.16 -13.47
CA SER A 24 -4.75 15.31 -14.86
C SER A 24 -3.45 14.52 -15.05
N ASN A 25 -3.33 13.77 -16.14
CA ASN A 25 -2.18 12.88 -16.40
C ASN A 25 -0.81 13.59 -16.50
N ASN A 26 -0.74 14.93 -16.55
CA ASN A 26 0.49 15.66 -16.85
C ASN A 26 1.00 16.60 -15.75
N VAL A 27 0.31 16.71 -14.62
CA VAL A 27 0.81 17.50 -13.48
C VAL A 27 0.81 16.62 -12.24
N TRP A 28 1.96 15.98 -12.02
CA TRP A 28 2.25 15.33 -10.76
C TRP A 28 2.17 16.38 -9.65
N PRO A 29 1.43 16.14 -8.55
CA PRO A 29 1.34 17.11 -7.49
C PRO A 29 2.76 17.40 -6.96
N ARG A 30 3.17 18.69 -7.02
CA ARG A 30 4.45 19.19 -6.48
C ARG A 30 4.57 18.97 -4.98
N ILE A 31 3.45 18.72 -4.32
CA ILE A 31 3.34 18.43 -2.90
C ILE A 31 2.89 16.98 -2.80
N ASP A 32 3.83 16.12 -2.42
CA ASP A 32 3.54 14.76 -1.96
C ASP A 32 2.61 14.93 -0.75
N HIS A 33 1.30 14.69 -0.91
CA HIS A 33 0.30 14.87 0.16
C HIS A 33 0.55 13.95 1.37
N PHE A 34 1.56 13.09 1.28
CA PHE A 34 2.11 12.27 2.36
C PHE A 34 3.32 12.88 3.08
N ARG A 35 3.44 14.22 3.12
CA ARG A 35 4.29 14.88 4.14
C ARG A 35 3.89 14.49 5.58
N ALA A 36 2.67 14.00 5.78
CA ALA A 36 2.20 13.43 7.02
C ALA A 36 1.37 12.17 6.73
N LEU A 37 2.02 11.04 6.43
CA LEU A 37 1.45 9.76 6.87
C LEU A 37 1.47 9.84 8.40
N ASP A 38 0.43 10.45 8.97
CA ASP A 38 0.17 10.50 10.42
C ASP A 38 -0.26 9.08 10.82
N VAL A 39 0.66 8.14 10.62
CA VAL A 39 0.52 6.72 10.88
C VAL A 39 0.67 6.57 12.37
N ARG A 40 -0.43 6.78 13.06
CA ARG A 40 -0.48 6.70 14.52
C ARG A 40 -0.42 5.25 14.98
N THR A 41 -0.78 4.31 14.11
CA THR A 41 -0.86 2.89 14.44
C THR A 41 -0.18 1.99 13.42
N ASP A 42 0.26 0.81 13.88
CA ASP A 42 0.89 -0.21 13.03
C ASP A 42 -0.07 -0.70 11.94
N GLU A 43 -1.36 -0.79 12.23
CA GLU A 43 -2.40 -1.18 11.26
C GLU A 43 -2.54 -0.18 10.13
N GLN A 44 -2.47 1.12 10.42
CA GLN A 44 -2.49 2.16 9.38
C GLN A 44 -1.25 2.07 8.49
N LEU A 45 -0.09 1.79 9.10
CA LEU A 45 1.16 1.60 8.35
C LEU A 45 1.06 0.39 7.44
N PHE A 46 0.56 -0.71 7.97
CA PHE A 46 0.41 -1.97 7.27
C PHE A 46 -0.58 -1.86 6.11
N ARG A 47 -1.71 -1.18 6.30
CA ARG A 47 -2.66 -0.89 5.20
C ARG A 47 -1.99 -0.08 4.10
N PHE A 48 -1.20 0.93 4.44
CA PHE A 48 -0.44 1.70 3.46
C PHE A 48 0.57 0.83 2.70
N ILE A 49 1.36 0.03 3.41
CA ILE A 49 2.30 -0.92 2.80
C ILE A 49 1.58 -1.88 1.84
N THR A 50 0.39 -2.35 2.22
CA THR A 50 -0.44 -3.24 1.39
C THR A 50 -0.91 -2.55 0.10
N LEU A 51 -1.32 -1.27 0.16
CA LEU A 51 -1.70 -0.51 -1.03
C LEU A 51 -0.54 -0.36 -2.03
N VAL A 52 0.68 -0.17 -1.51
CA VAL A 52 1.89 -0.11 -2.34
C VAL A 52 2.22 -1.49 -2.91
N ALA A 53 2.05 -2.55 -2.13
CA ALA A 53 2.31 -3.94 -2.56
C ALA A 53 1.34 -4.40 -3.66
N GLU A 54 0.06 -4.01 -3.58
CA GLU A 54 -0.96 -4.30 -4.59
C GLU A 54 -0.78 -3.44 -5.87
N GLY A 55 0.14 -2.48 -5.89
CA GLY A 55 0.35 -1.56 -7.01
C GLY A 55 -0.75 -0.50 -7.16
N SER A 56 -1.72 -0.49 -6.23
CA SER A 56 -2.79 0.51 -6.12
C SER A 56 -2.26 1.89 -5.74
N TRP A 57 -1.02 1.98 -5.28
CA TRP A 57 -0.35 3.22 -4.93
C TRP A 57 1.13 3.22 -5.37
N GLN A 58 1.57 4.29 -6.05
CA GLN A 58 2.97 4.47 -6.47
C GLN A 58 3.65 5.53 -5.60
N THR A 59 4.60 5.13 -4.75
CA THR A 59 5.46 6.08 -4.00
C THR A 59 6.82 6.19 -4.69
N ARG A 60 7.32 7.43 -4.86
CA ARG A 60 8.74 7.64 -5.21
C ARG A 60 9.63 7.65 -3.97
N LYS A 61 9.07 8.14 -2.86
CA LYS A 61 9.71 8.12 -1.54
C LYS A 61 9.75 6.69 -1.01
N TRP A 62 10.91 6.28 -0.49
CA TRP A 62 11.13 4.97 0.13
C TRP A 62 11.03 3.75 -0.79
N HIS A 63 11.20 3.94 -2.11
CA HIS A 63 11.12 2.84 -3.08
C HIS A 63 12.06 1.67 -2.73
N LYS A 64 13.32 1.96 -2.34
CA LYS A 64 14.31 0.92 -2.01
C LYS A 64 13.93 0.16 -0.74
N GLU A 65 13.34 0.86 0.22
CA GLU A 65 12.88 0.34 1.49
C GLU A 65 11.66 -0.56 1.29
N PHE A 66 10.71 -0.15 0.44
CA PHE A 66 9.61 -1.01 0.03
C PHE A 66 10.09 -2.26 -0.71
N GLU A 67 11.03 -2.10 -1.65
CA GLU A 67 11.58 -3.25 -2.38
C GLU A 67 12.29 -4.23 -1.44
N THR A 68 13.03 -3.72 -0.44
CA THR A 68 13.66 -4.54 0.60
C THR A 68 12.60 -5.23 1.46
N LEU A 69 11.59 -4.50 1.93
CA LEU A 69 10.50 -5.03 2.74
C LEU A 69 9.74 -6.15 2.00
N PHE A 70 9.43 -5.96 0.72
CA PHE A 70 8.70 -6.97 -0.07
C PHE A 70 9.55 -8.20 -0.41
N ARG A 71 10.88 -8.08 -0.40
CA ARG A 71 11.78 -9.25 -0.46
C ARG A 71 11.79 -10.03 0.85
N GLU A 72 11.72 -9.35 1.99
CA GLU A 72 11.66 -9.98 3.32
C GLU A 72 10.29 -10.60 3.62
N TYR A 73 9.22 -9.98 3.14
CA TYR A 73 7.82 -10.40 3.35
C TYR A 73 7.13 -10.65 2.00
N PRO A 74 7.44 -11.78 1.32
CA PRO A 74 6.88 -12.10 0.01
C PRO A 74 5.35 -12.21 0.02
N GLU A 75 4.74 -12.58 1.16
CA GLU A 75 3.28 -12.68 1.33
C GLU A 75 2.52 -11.39 1.02
N LEU A 76 3.19 -10.23 1.07
CA LEU A 76 2.60 -8.93 0.72
C LEU A 76 2.39 -8.78 -0.79
N ARG A 77 3.24 -9.40 -1.61
CA ARG A 77 3.20 -9.26 -3.07
C ARG A 77 2.57 -10.47 -3.73
N MET A 78 1.54 -10.20 -4.55
CA MET A 78 0.90 -11.24 -5.35
C MET A 78 1.86 -11.95 -6.32
N ASP A 79 2.94 -11.26 -6.73
CA ASP A 79 3.99 -11.83 -7.57
C ASP A 79 4.62 -13.08 -6.97
N SER A 80 4.72 -13.18 -5.63
CA SER A 80 5.41 -14.28 -4.95
C SER A 80 4.65 -15.60 -4.97
N TYR A 81 3.32 -15.55 -5.09
CA TYR A 81 2.44 -16.73 -5.13
C TYR A 81 1.63 -16.79 -6.43
N ARG A 82 2.07 -16.06 -7.46
CA ARG A 82 1.37 -16.00 -8.75
C ARG A 82 1.24 -17.37 -9.42
N ASP A 83 2.23 -18.23 -9.24
CA ASP A 83 2.21 -19.59 -9.78
C ASP A 83 1.13 -20.45 -9.12
N GLU A 84 0.85 -20.26 -7.82
CA GLU A 84 -0.25 -20.96 -7.13
C GLU A 84 -1.64 -20.55 -7.64
N LEU A 85 -1.76 -19.33 -8.15
CA LEU A 85 -3.02 -18.80 -8.70
C LEU A 85 -3.28 -19.30 -10.13
N ARG A 86 -2.24 -19.77 -10.84
CA ARG A 86 -2.33 -20.09 -12.26
C ARG A 86 -3.18 -21.34 -12.47
N GLY A 87 -4.23 -21.22 -13.28
CA GLY A 87 -5.13 -22.34 -13.61
C GLY A 87 -6.13 -22.71 -12.51
N LYS A 88 -6.23 -21.90 -11.44
CA LYS A 88 -7.21 -22.09 -10.37
C LYS A 88 -8.58 -21.54 -10.72
N SER A 89 -9.62 -22.19 -10.17
CA SER A 89 -10.98 -21.65 -10.20
C SER A 89 -11.05 -20.33 -9.41
N TRP A 90 -12.05 -19.49 -9.68
CA TRP A 90 -12.24 -18.23 -8.96
C TRP A 90 -12.33 -18.43 -7.43
N LEU A 91 -12.94 -19.54 -7.00
CA LEU A 91 -13.13 -19.84 -5.57
C LEU A 91 -11.81 -20.22 -4.89
N GLU A 92 -10.99 -21.04 -5.54
CA GLU A 92 -9.63 -21.35 -5.07
C GLU A 92 -8.72 -20.12 -5.12
N TYR A 93 -8.83 -19.30 -6.17
CA TYR A 93 -8.11 -18.03 -6.29
C TYR A 93 -8.39 -17.12 -5.09
N CYS A 94 -9.67 -16.96 -4.74
CA CYS A 94 -10.09 -16.17 -3.57
C CYS A 94 -9.55 -16.77 -2.26
N ALA A 95 -9.57 -18.09 -2.12
CA ALA A 95 -9.07 -18.78 -0.92
C ALA A 95 -7.55 -18.59 -0.75
N ILE A 96 -6.77 -18.75 -1.81
CA ILE A 96 -5.32 -18.53 -1.79
C ILE A 96 -5.01 -17.08 -1.44
N ARG A 97 -5.67 -16.11 -2.09
CA ARG A 97 -5.46 -14.69 -1.80
C ARG A 97 -5.84 -14.35 -0.35
N ARG A 98 -6.91 -14.95 0.19
CA ARG A 98 -7.31 -14.77 1.59
C ARG A 98 -6.25 -15.32 2.54
N LYS A 99 -5.74 -16.54 2.30
CA LYS A 99 -4.66 -17.15 3.09
C LYS A 99 -3.44 -16.23 3.20
N TYR A 100 -2.97 -15.68 2.08
CA TYR A 100 -1.81 -14.77 2.08
C TYR A 100 -2.12 -13.42 2.75
N LYS A 101 -3.34 -12.88 2.57
CA LYS A 101 -3.77 -11.67 3.30
C LYS A 101 -3.81 -11.89 4.81
N GLU A 102 -4.33 -13.01 5.27
CA GLU A 102 -4.38 -13.36 6.69
C GLU A 102 -2.97 -13.56 7.27
N LEU A 103 -2.07 -14.22 6.52
CA LEU A 103 -0.67 -14.39 6.91
C LEU A 103 0.08 -13.05 7.02
N ALA A 104 -0.12 -12.14 6.07
CA ALA A 104 0.46 -10.81 6.14
C ALA A 104 -0.13 -10.01 7.32
N TRP A 105 -1.44 -10.13 7.55
CA TRP A 105 -2.13 -9.47 8.66
C TRP A 105 -1.65 -9.99 10.02
N SER A 106 -1.39 -11.28 10.16
CA SER A 106 -0.85 -11.83 11.42
C SER A 106 0.53 -11.27 11.78
N LYS A 107 1.28 -10.78 10.78
CA LYS A 107 2.59 -10.15 10.93
C LYS A 107 2.54 -8.63 10.86
N CYS A 108 1.36 -8.02 10.98
CA CYS A 108 1.16 -6.57 10.83
C CYS A 108 2.16 -5.75 11.66
N GLY A 109 2.33 -6.09 12.95
CA GLY A 109 3.25 -5.38 13.86
C GLY A 109 4.73 -5.51 13.44
N GLU A 110 5.16 -6.71 13.03
CA GLU A 110 6.53 -6.96 12.58
C GLU A 110 6.85 -6.18 11.30
N ILE A 111 5.94 -6.23 10.32
CA ILE A 111 6.08 -5.55 9.03
C ILE A 111 6.12 -4.03 9.23
N ALA A 112 5.24 -3.50 10.08
CA ALA A 112 5.21 -2.08 10.42
C ALA A 112 6.50 -1.64 11.11
N ALA A 113 6.97 -2.39 12.12
CA ALA A 113 8.22 -2.11 12.82
C ALA A 113 9.43 -2.17 11.87
N ARG A 114 9.50 -3.19 11.01
CA ARG A 114 10.58 -3.36 10.05
C ARG A 114 10.63 -2.23 9.03
N PHE A 115 9.47 -1.80 8.52
CA PHE A 115 9.42 -0.66 7.62
C PHE A 115 9.90 0.64 8.28
N ARG A 116 9.50 0.89 9.55
CA ARG A 116 10.02 2.05 10.31
C ARG A 116 11.55 2.02 10.47
N GLN A 117 12.12 0.83 10.71
CA GLN A 117 13.57 0.64 10.77
C GLN A 117 14.24 0.98 9.44
N LEU A 118 13.71 0.46 8.32
CA LEU A 118 14.26 0.68 6.98
C LEU A 118 14.26 2.15 6.59
N VAL A 119 13.15 2.84 6.86
CA VAL A 119 13.00 4.27 6.60
C VAL A 119 13.87 5.13 7.54
N LYS A 120 14.46 4.54 8.58
CA LYS A 120 15.16 5.24 9.66
C LYS A 120 14.32 6.38 10.23
N ILE A 121 13.01 6.17 10.40
CA ILE A 121 12.21 7.08 11.20
C ILE A 121 12.76 6.95 12.63
N ARG A 122 13.63 7.89 13.03
CA ARG A 122 13.93 8.07 14.45
C ARG A 122 12.61 8.50 15.08
N LEU A 123 12.00 7.64 15.88
CA LEU A 123 11.30 8.16 17.05
C LEU A 123 12.42 8.79 17.88
N GLU A 124 12.56 10.12 17.80
CA GLU A 124 13.23 10.83 18.88
C GLU A 124 12.41 10.49 20.12
N GLU A 125 12.98 9.60 20.94
CA GLU A 125 12.53 9.34 22.29
C GLU A 125 12.38 10.71 22.97
N LYS A 126 11.14 11.10 23.24
CA LYS A 126 10.80 12.23 24.09
C LYS A 126 10.50 11.72 25.49
#